data_AF-A0A6C0CJV3-F1
#
_entry.id   AF-A0A6C0CJV3-F1
#
_cell.length_a   1.000
_cell.length_b   1.000
_cell.length_c   1.000
_cell.angle_alpha   90.00
_cell.angle_beta   90.00
_cell.angle_gamma   90.00
#
_symmetry.space_group_name_H-M   'P 1'
#
loop_
_entity.id
_entity.type
_entity.pdbx_description
1 polymer ?
#
loop_
_entity_poly.entity_id
_entity_poly.type
_entity_poly.pdbx_seq_one_letter_code
_entity_poly.pdbx_strand_id
1 'polypeptide(L)'
;MKLFPLINNFRATSYLKAFILNALIGGIITALAIELRLQLEDNSSKYYKFWMNVYNVKSLHIKHKLITTFISTSIVALLIYILFFYIFLYGGGQLSLIRGNISNWKMLTSDRSHLKMGVGKIK
;
A
#
# COMPACT_ATOMS: atom_id res chain seq x y z
N MET A 1 16.42 15.38 7.14
CA MET A 1 16.92 14.33 6.22
C MET A 1 16.03 14.28 4.99
N LYS A 2 16.60 14.46 3.79
CA LYS A 2 15.90 14.24 2.51
C LYS A 2 15.95 12.76 2.19
N LEU A 3 14.87 12.02 2.44
CA LEU A 3 14.84 10.57 2.24
C LEU A 3 13.85 10.16 1.14
N PHE A 4 13.81 10.86 0.00
CA PHE A 4 12.86 10.54 -1.07
C PHE A 4 13.21 11.13 -2.45
N PRO A 5 13.00 10.39 -3.56
CA PRO A 5 12.85 8.92 -3.69
C PRO A 5 14.22 8.21 -3.83
N LEU A 6 14.32 6.93 -3.42
CA LEU A 6 15.57 6.15 -3.57
C LEU A 6 15.96 5.92 -5.05
N ILE A 7 14.98 5.89 -5.96
CA ILE A 7 15.20 5.74 -7.40
C ILE A 7 14.58 6.95 -8.10
N ASN A 8 15.41 7.90 -8.53
CA ASN A 8 14.95 9.14 -9.18
C ASN A 8 14.21 8.90 -10.51
N ASN A 9 14.49 7.81 -11.22
CA ASN A 9 13.95 7.54 -12.56
C ASN A 9 12.56 6.87 -12.58
N PHE A 10 12.08 6.37 -11.43
CA PHE A 10 10.81 5.64 -11.34
C PHE A 10 9.77 6.36 -10.49
N ARG A 11 9.78 7.69 -10.53
CA ARG A 11 8.68 8.48 -9.99
C ARG A 11 7.43 8.20 -10.82
N ALA A 12 6.34 7.78 -10.19
CA ALA A 12 5.07 7.49 -10.85
C ALA A 12 4.32 8.78 -11.23
N THR A 13 4.92 9.61 -12.09
CA THR A 13 4.36 10.89 -12.58
C THR A 13 3.63 10.76 -13.92
N SER A 14 3.49 9.53 -14.44
CA SER A 14 2.77 9.23 -15.68
C SER A 14 1.70 8.18 -15.42
N TYR A 15 0.53 8.34 -16.02
CA TYR A 15 -0.62 7.43 -15.90
C TYR A 15 -0.25 5.96 -16.13
N LEU A 16 0.54 5.68 -17.18
CA LEU A 16 0.96 4.32 -17.51
C LEU A 16 1.88 3.73 -16.43
N LYS A 17 2.83 4.52 -15.90
CA LYS A 17 3.71 4.09 -14.81
C LYS A 17 2.92 3.84 -13.53
N ALA A 18 1.94 4.70 -13.22
CA ALA A 18 1.06 4.52 -12.07
C ALA A 18 0.20 3.25 -12.21
N PHE A 19 -0.35 2.98 -13.41
CA PHE A 19 -1.12 1.77 -13.68
C PHE A 19 -0.29 0.50 -13.51
N ILE A 20 0.91 0.44 -14.11
CA ILE A 20 1.81 -0.71 -13.99
C ILE A 20 2.21 -0.91 -12.52
N LEU A 21 2.52 0.17 -11.80
CA LEU A 21 2.91 0.09 -10.39
C LEU A 21 1.76 -0.40 -9.50
N ASN A 22 0.53 0.09 -9.72
CA ASN A 22 -0.66 -0.39 -9.01
C ASN A 22 -0.90 -1.89 -9.27
N ALA A 23 -0.77 -2.33 -10.53
CA ALA A 23 -0.95 -3.73 -10.91
C ALA A 23 0.12 -4.63 -10.26
N LEU A 24 1.38 -4.20 -10.26
CA LEU A 24 2.49 -4.93 -9.63
C LEU A 24 2.30 -5.05 -8.12
N ILE A 25 1.94 -3.97 -7.43
CA ILE A 25 1.68 -3.99 -5.99
C ILE A 25 0.49 -4.91 -5.67
N GLY A 26 -0.59 -4.81 -6.45
CA GLY A 26 -1.74 -5.70 -6.31
C GLY A 26 -1.36 -7.17 -6.47
N GLY A 27 -0.54 -7.49 -7.47
CA GLY A 27 -0.01 -8.84 -7.69
C GLY A 27 0.82 -9.36 -6.51
N ILE A 28 1.73 -8.55 -5.98
CA ILE A 28 2.56 -8.92 -4.81
C ILE A 28 1.69 -9.17 -3.58
N ILE A 29 0.75 -8.26 -3.27
CA ILE A 29 -0.18 -8.42 -2.14
C ILE A 29 -0.99 -9.70 -2.30
N THR A 30 -1.49 -9.99 -3.51
CA THR A 30 -2.29 -11.18 -3.80
C THR A 30 -1.48 -12.46 -3.62
N ALA A 31 -0.25 -12.52 -4.15
CA ALA A 31 0.62 -13.68 -3.99
C ALA A 31 0.93 -13.97 -2.51
N LEU A 32 1.24 -12.93 -1.73
CA LEU A 32 1.47 -13.07 -0.29
C LEU A 32 0.21 -13.46 0.48
N ALA A 33 -0.96 -12.97 0.06
CA ALA A 33 -2.23 -13.36 0.64
C ALA A 33 -2.54 -14.85 0.44
N ILE A 34 -2.26 -15.37 -0.76
CA ILE A 34 -2.41 -16.79 -1.08
C ILE A 34 -1.44 -17.62 -0.22
N GLU A 35 -0.17 -17.23 -0.12
CA GLU A 35 0.81 -17.94 0.71
C GLU A 35 0.41 -17.98 2.19
N LEU A 36 -0.01 -16.84 2.76
CA LEU A 36 -0.51 -16.78 4.13
C LEU A 36 -1.75 -17.65 4.34
N ARG A 37 -2.62 -17.71 3.33
CA ARG A 37 -3.81 -18.56 3.36
C ARG A 37 -3.44 -20.04 3.38
N LEU A 38 -2.48 -20.46 2.55
CA LEU A 38 -1.98 -21.84 2.51
C LEU A 38 -1.33 -22.23 3.85
N GLN A 39 -0.53 -21.35 4.44
CA GLN A 39 0.06 -21.60 5.76
C GLN A 39 -0.98 -21.70 6.88
N LEU A 40 -2.14 -21.04 6.74
CA LEU A 40 -3.24 -21.14 7.69
C LEU A 40 -4.13 -22.39 7.46
N GLU A 41 -3.97 -23.06 6.32
CA GLU A 41 -4.62 -24.32 6.04
C GLU A 41 -3.79 -25.52 6.53
N ASP A 42 -2.47 -25.38 6.53
CA ASP A 42 -1.56 -26.37 7.10
C ASP A 42 -1.57 -26.36 8.64
N ASN A 43 -2.16 -27.39 9.22
CA ASN A 43 -2.28 -27.57 10.68
C ASN A 43 -0.91 -27.76 11.38
N SER A 44 0.14 -28.11 10.65
CA SER A 44 1.48 -28.30 11.21
C SER A 44 2.26 -26.98 11.31
N SER A 45 1.84 -25.95 10.57
CA SER A 45 2.57 -24.70 10.41
C SER A 45 2.65 -23.90 11.72
N LYS A 46 3.77 -23.17 11.90
CA LYS A 46 3.94 -22.26 13.04
C LYS A 46 2.89 -21.13 13.01
N TYR A 47 2.52 -20.69 11.82
CA TYR A 47 1.53 -19.64 11.61
C TYR A 47 0.13 -20.07 12.06
N TYR A 48 -0.28 -21.31 11.73
CA TYR A 48 -1.53 -21.89 12.20
C TYR A 48 -1.56 -22.02 13.73
N LYS A 49 -0.48 -22.53 14.33
CA LYS A 49 -0.35 -22.67 15.79
C LYS A 49 -0.39 -21.33 16.53
N PHE A 50 0.25 -20.29 15.96
CA PHE A 50 0.19 -18.94 16.50
C PHE A 50 -1.28 -18.46 16.61
N TRP A 51 -2.05 -18.60 15.53
CA TRP A 51 -3.45 -18.16 15.53
C TRP A 51 -4.35 -19.03 16.40
N MET A 52 -4.10 -20.34 16.50
CA MET A 52 -4.79 -21.19 17.48
C MET A 52 -4.63 -20.67 18.90
N ASN A 53 -3.42 -20.25 19.27
CA ASN A 53 -3.15 -19.68 20.60
C ASN A 53 -3.86 -18.34 20.80
N VAL A 54 -3.89 -17.48 19.77
CA VAL A 54 -4.60 -16.19 19.82
C VAL A 54 -6.10 -16.35 20.03
N TYR A 55 -6.74 -17.30 19.35
CA TYR A 55 -8.17 -17.58 19.55
C TYR A 55 -8.46 -18.49 20.74
N ASN A 56 -7.42 -19.07 21.36
CA ASN A 56 -7.53 -20.06 22.43
C ASN A 56 -8.45 -21.25 22.08
N VAL A 57 -8.28 -21.80 20.87
CA VAL A 57 -9.09 -22.92 20.35
C VAL A 57 -8.22 -24.10 19.94
N LYS A 58 -8.78 -25.32 20.04
CA LYS A 58 -8.10 -26.56 19.62
C LYS A 58 -7.92 -26.67 18.10
N SER A 59 -8.79 -26.04 17.32
CA SER A 59 -8.71 -26.01 15.86
C SER A 59 -9.36 -24.75 15.29
N LEU A 60 -8.79 -24.22 14.19
CA LEU A 60 -9.34 -23.04 13.53
C LEU A 60 -10.48 -23.43 12.59
N HIS A 61 -11.71 -23.13 13.00
CA HIS A 61 -12.87 -23.17 12.09
C HIS A 61 -12.77 -22.16 10.95
N ILE A 62 -13.57 -22.35 9.90
CA ILE A 62 -13.61 -21.52 8.68
C ILE A 62 -13.69 -20.01 8.99
N LYS A 63 -14.48 -19.62 9.99
CA LYS A 63 -14.68 -18.22 10.40
C LYS A 63 -13.38 -17.60 10.93
N HIS A 64 -12.67 -18.31 11.81
CA HIS A 64 -11.37 -17.88 12.32
C HIS A 64 -10.36 -17.74 11.20
N LYS A 65 -10.34 -18.71 10.27
CA LYS A 65 -9.43 -18.66 9.13
C LYS A 65 -9.71 -17.45 8.22
N LEU A 66 -10.99 -17.14 7.97
CA LEU A 66 -11.39 -15.95 7.20
C LEU A 66 -10.94 -14.66 7.89
N ILE A 67 -11.26 -14.49 9.17
CA ILE A 67 -10.91 -13.28 9.94
C ILE A 67 -9.39 -13.10 10.00
N THR A 68 -8.66 -14.17 10.31
CA THR A 68 -7.20 -14.14 10.34
C THR A 68 -6.58 -13.82 8.99
N THR A 69 -7.09 -14.43 7.92
CA THR A 69 -6.58 -14.14 6.57
C THR A 69 -6.83 -12.67 6.24
N PHE A 70 -8.00 -12.12 6.55
CA PHE A 70 -8.31 -10.72 6.32
C PHE A 70 -7.42 -9.76 7.13
N ILE A 71 -7.23 -10.01 8.42
CA ILE A 71 -6.40 -9.17 9.30
C ILE A 71 -4.94 -9.21 8.84
N SER A 72 -4.40 -10.41 8.64
CA SER A 72 -3.01 -10.60 8.25
C SER A 72 -2.70 -9.99 6.87
N THR A 73 -3.59 -10.22 5.89
CA THR A 73 -3.41 -9.64 4.55
C THR A 73 -3.56 -8.12 4.55
N SER A 74 -4.42 -7.55 5.40
CA SER A 74 -4.53 -6.10 5.58
C SER A 74 -3.24 -5.49 6.14
N ILE A 75 -2.62 -6.14 7.13
CA ILE A 75 -1.34 -5.70 7.70
C ILE A 75 -0.23 -5.77 6.63
N VAL A 76 -0.14 -6.90 5.91
CA VAL A 76 0.84 -7.07 4.83
C VAL A 76 0.63 -6.03 3.73
N ALA A 77 -0.61 -5.80 3.31
CA ALA A 77 -0.93 -4.78 2.32
C ALA A 77 -0.50 -3.39 2.77
N LEU A 78 -0.74 -3.03 4.04
CA LEU A 78 -0.33 -1.76 4.61
C LEU A 78 1.20 -1.61 4.65
N LEU A 79 1.92 -2.66 5.05
CA LEU A 79 3.39 -2.66 5.04
C LEU A 79 3.96 -2.50 3.63
N ILE A 80 3.40 -3.20 2.65
CA ILE A 80 3.77 -3.05 1.23
C ILE A 80 3.47 -1.64 0.76
N TYR A 81 2.31 -1.08 1.12
CA TYR A 81 1.96 0.28 0.73
C TYR A 81 2.94 1.30 1.28
N ILE A 82 3.35 1.16 2.55
CA ILE A 82 4.37 2.01 3.18
C ILE A 82 5.72 1.85 2.47
N LEU A 83 6.16 0.61 2.22
CA LEU A 83 7.42 0.33 1.52
C LEU A 83 7.44 0.97 0.13
N PHE A 84 6.37 0.79 -0.64
CA PHE A 84 6.26 1.33 -2.00
C PHE A 84 6.02 2.84 -2.01
N PHE A 85 5.40 3.40 -0.97
CA PHE A 85 5.42 4.84 -0.74
C PHE A 85 6.87 5.30 -0.65
N TYR A 86 7.69 4.70 0.24
CA TYR A 86 9.10 5.04 0.43
C TYR A 86 9.98 4.94 -0.83
N ILE A 87 9.80 3.88 -1.61
CA ILE A 87 10.64 3.62 -2.79
C ILE A 87 10.20 4.44 -4.01
N PHE A 88 8.89 4.54 -4.26
CA PHE A 88 8.35 5.04 -5.53
C PHE A 88 7.48 6.30 -5.41
N LEU A 89 7.28 6.83 -4.20
CA LEU A 89 6.27 7.87 -3.89
C LEU A 89 4.84 7.42 -4.29
N TYR A 90 4.58 6.11 -4.20
CA TYR A 90 3.29 5.50 -4.47
C TYR A 90 2.17 6.15 -3.63
N GLY A 91 1.03 6.54 -4.23
CA GLY A 91 -0.03 7.28 -3.54
C GLY A 91 0.24 8.78 -3.26
N GLY A 92 1.50 9.24 -3.36
CA GLY A 92 1.91 10.63 -3.14
C GLY A 92 1.68 11.55 -4.35
N GLY A 93 0.43 11.63 -4.86
CA GLY A 93 0.10 12.49 -6.00
C GLY A 93 0.44 11.89 -7.37
N GLN A 94 0.23 10.58 -7.56
CA GLN A 94 0.41 9.86 -8.83
C GLN A 94 -0.30 10.52 -10.04
N LEU A 95 -1.36 11.28 -9.79
CA LEU A 95 -2.17 12.00 -10.78
C LEU A 95 -2.05 13.53 -10.68
N SER A 96 -1.22 14.03 -9.76
CA SER A 96 -0.96 15.45 -9.67
C SER A 96 -0.21 15.85 -10.94
N LEU A 97 -0.85 16.64 -11.80
CA LEU A 97 -0.30 17.26 -13.00
C LEU A 97 0.79 18.30 -12.65
N ILE A 98 1.69 17.99 -11.72
CA ILE A 98 2.90 18.79 -11.52
C ILE A 98 3.78 18.49 -12.73
N ARG A 99 3.56 19.32 -13.75
CA ARG A 99 4.32 19.41 -14.99
C ARG A 99 5.79 19.27 -14.60
N GLY A 100 6.41 18.20 -15.11
CA GLY A 100 7.72 17.74 -14.65
C GLY A 100 8.79 18.77 -14.90
N ASN A 101 8.96 19.73 -13.98
CA ASN A 101 10.19 20.49 -13.77
C ASN A 101 10.18 21.35 -12.50
N ILE A 102 9.80 20.83 -11.31
CA ILE A 102 10.10 21.56 -10.06
C ILE A 102 10.54 20.58 -8.97
N SER A 103 11.84 20.56 -8.72
CA SER A 103 12.53 19.82 -7.66
C SER A 103 12.53 20.55 -6.30
N ASN A 104 11.45 21.27 -5.96
CA ASN A 104 11.44 22.08 -4.74
C ASN A 104 10.27 21.79 -3.80
N TRP A 105 10.60 21.26 -2.62
CA TRP A 105 9.70 20.73 -1.59
C TRP A 105 8.70 21.76 -1.07
N LYS A 106 9.08 23.06 -1.06
CA LYS A 106 8.18 24.17 -0.68
C LYS A 106 6.92 24.26 -1.56
N MET A 107 7.02 23.87 -2.83
CA MET A 107 5.91 24.03 -3.79
C MET A 107 4.85 22.92 -3.62
N LEU A 108 5.27 21.70 -3.26
CA LEU A 108 4.36 20.58 -2.95
C LEU A 108 3.51 20.83 -1.70
N THR A 109 4.04 21.61 -0.75
CA THR A 109 3.31 22.00 0.47
C THR A 109 2.46 23.25 0.28
N SER A 110 2.83 24.16 -0.64
CA SER A 110 2.04 25.39 -0.91
C SER A 110 0.85 25.17 -1.85
N ASP A 111 0.95 24.25 -2.82
CA ASP A 111 -0.17 24.00 -3.75
C ASP A 111 -1.39 23.38 -3.06
N ARG A 112 -1.19 22.68 -1.93
CA ARG A 112 -2.30 22.14 -1.13
C ARG A 112 -3.11 23.24 -0.41
N SER A 113 -2.54 24.41 -0.13
CA SER A 113 -3.29 25.53 0.45
C SER A 113 -4.11 26.31 -0.59
N HIS A 114 -3.70 26.33 -1.86
CA HIS A 114 -4.43 27.04 -2.91
C HIS A 114 -5.63 26.27 -3.46
N LEU A 115 -5.60 24.92 -3.46
CA LEU A 115 -6.74 24.11 -3.88
C LEU A 115 -7.93 24.16 -2.91
N LYS A 116 -7.74 24.62 -1.67
CA LYS A 116 -8.84 24.90 -0.73
C LYS A 116 -9.53 26.26 -0.98
N MET A 117 -8.99 27.11 -1.87
CA MET A 117 -9.53 28.45 -2.18
C MET A 117 -10.11 28.57 -3.59
N GLY A 118 -10.35 27.45 -4.28
CA GLY A 118 -10.89 27.41 -5.65
C GLY A 118 -12.39 27.16 -5.77
N VAL A 119 -13.16 27.18 -4.67
CA VAL A 119 -14.63 27.10 -4.71
C VAL A 119 -15.19 28.52 -4.59
N GLY A 120 -15.22 29.26 -5.69
CA GLY A 120 -15.84 30.58 -5.69
C GLY A 120 -15.44 31.49 -6.83
N LYS A 121 -16.00 31.25 -8.01
CA LYS A 121 -16.75 32.24 -8.80
C LYS A 121 -16.99 31.70 -10.20
N ILE A 122 -18.20 31.20 -10.40
CA ILE A 122 -18.84 31.17 -11.72
C ILE A 122 -19.44 32.57 -11.89
N LYS A 123 -19.01 33.29 -12.91
CA LYS A 123 -19.75 34.37 -13.56
C LYS A 123 -19.58 34.20 -15.06
#